data_AF-A0A146KMZ3-F1
#
_entry.id   AF-A0A146KMZ3-F1
#
_cell.length_a   1.000
_cell.length_b   1.000
_cell.length_c   1.000
_cell.angle_alpha   90.00
_cell.angle_beta   90.00
_cell.angle_gamma   90.00
#
_symmetry.space_group_name_H-M   'P 1'
#
loop_
_entity.id
_entity.type
_entity.pdbx_description
1 polymer ?
#
loop_
_entity_poly.entity_id
_entity_poly.type
_entity_poly.pdbx_seq_one_letter_code
_entity_poly.pdbx_strand_id
1 'polypeptide(L)'
;TFVQAVLNSRCPNLVDKADLIAKTMVDIYTKVSNNLTTEQQQHYIYSPRELTRWSRGLMTGILASNTYSMNDIAKLVFHEGLRLFLDRLVLNEEKVWLLGEIYKIVVE
;
A
#
# COMPACT_ATOMS: atom_id res chain seq x y z
N THR A 1 -4.66 6.15 -14.51
CA THR A 1 -5.09 5.10 -13.52
C THR A 1 -5.92 5.73 -12.41
N PHE A 2 -6.53 4.96 -11.48
CA PHE A 2 -7.26 5.53 -10.34
C PHE A 2 -6.37 6.45 -9.48
N VAL A 3 -5.13 6.03 -9.20
CA VAL A 3 -4.13 6.83 -8.45
C VAL A 3 -3.89 8.18 -9.12
N GLN A 4 -3.77 8.20 -10.45
CA GLN A 4 -3.61 9.44 -11.22
C GLN A 4 -4.78 10.40 -11.03
N ALA A 5 -6.02 9.90 -11.04
CA ALA A 5 -7.21 10.73 -10.83
C ALA A 5 -7.25 11.32 -9.42
N VAL A 6 -6.82 10.57 -8.41
CA VAL A 6 -6.70 11.05 -7.03
C VAL A 6 -5.65 12.15 -6.93
N LEU A 7 -4.45 11.94 -7.50
CA LEU A 7 -3.36 12.92 -7.45
C LEU A 7 -3.71 14.21 -8.21
N ASN A 8 -4.39 14.13 -9.35
CA ASN A 8 -4.87 15.30 -10.09
C ASN A 8 -5.74 16.24 -9.24
N SER A 9 -6.44 15.73 -8.23
CA SER A 9 -7.37 16.53 -7.43
C SER A 9 -6.70 17.42 -6.36
N ARG A 10 -5.58 16.99 -5.78
CA ARG A 10 -4.93 17.66 -4.64
C ARG A 10 -3.40 17.82 -4.78
N CYS A 11 -2.76 17.06 -5.67
CA CYS A 11 -1.31 17.00 -5.81
C CYS A 11 -0.90 16.92 -7.29
N PRO A 12 -1.22 17.95 -8.10
CA PRO A 12 -0.96 17.94 -9.55
C PRO A 12 0.53 17.78 -9.88
N ASN A 13 1.41 18.21 -8.98
CA ASN A 13 2.87 18.07 -9.07
C ASN A 13 3.40 16.63 -8.91
N LEU A 14 2.55 15.67 -8.53
CA LEU A 14 2.93 14.27 -8.30
C LEU A 14 2.27 13.30 -9.30
N VAL A 15 1.52 13.82 -10.27
CA VAL A 15 0.72 13.02 -11.22
C VAL A 15 1.60 12.10 -12.07
N ASP A 16 2.81 12.54 -12.39
CA ASP A 16 3.84 11.76 -13.09
C ASP A 16 4.30 10.54 -12.28
N LYS A 17 4.10 10.54 -10.96
CA LYS A 17 4.42 9.43 -10.06
C LYS A 17 3.29 8.42 -9.91
N ALA A 18 2.13 8.67 -10.52
CA ALA A 18 0.95 7.81 -10.35
C ALA A 18 1.20 6.35 -10.72
N ASP A 19 1.92 6.10 -11.81
CA ASP A 19 2.22 4.74 -12.28
C ASP A 19 3.27 4.06 -11.40
N LEU A 20 4.25 4.82 -10.90
CA LEU A 20 5.22 4.31 -9.91
C LEU A 20 4.49 3.85 -8.64
N ILE A 21 3.63 4.70 -8.08
CA ILE A 21 2.86 4.39 -6.87
C ILE A 21 1.97 3.15 -7.09
N ALA A 22 1.25 3.10 -8.22
CA ALA A 22 0.40 1.96 -8.55
C ALA A 22 1.21 0.66 -8.66
N LYS A 23 2.38 0.72 -9.31
CA LYS A 23 3.28 -0.43 -9.43
C LYS A 23 3.79 -0.87 -8.05
N THR A 24 4.26 0.05 -7.21
CA THR A 24 4.69 -0.23 -5.83
C THR A 24 3.60 -0.96 -5.03
N MET A 25 2.33 -0.52 -5.13
CA MET A 25 1.21 -1.19 -4.46
C MET A 25 0.98 -2.61 -4.98
N VAL A 26 1.09 -2.83 -6.29
CA VAL A 26 0.98 -4.17 -6.90
C VAL A 26 2.13 -5.07 -6.47
N ASP A 27 3.37 -4.56 -6.49
CA ASP A 27 4.56 -5.32 -6.10
C ASP A 27 4.46 -5.79 -4.64
N ILE A 28 4.01 -4.91 -3.73
CA ILE A 28 3.76 -5.26 -2.32
C ILE A 28 2.64 -6.30 -2.23
N TYR A 29 1.51 -6.09 -2.91
CA TYR A 29 0.39 -7.04 -2.90
C TYR A 29 0.83 -8.44 -3.36
N THR A 30 1.53 -8.53 -4.48
CA THR A 30 2.01 -9.80 -5.03
C THR A 30 3.00 -10.47 -4.09
N LYS A 31 3.92 -9.70 -3.49
CA LYS A 31 4.86 -10.23 -2.50
C LYS A 31 4.13 -10.78 -1.28
N VAL A 32 3.15 -10.07 -0.75
CA VAL A 32 2.35 -10.52 0.40
C VAL A 32 1.54 -11.76 0.06
N SER A 33 0.77 -11.74 -1.02
CA SER A 33 -0.13 -12.83 -1.40
C SER A 33 0.61 -14.14 -1.73
N ASN A 34 1.86 -14.05 -2.17
CA ASN A 34 2.67 -15.23 -2.50
C ASN A 34 3.35 -15.85 -1.26
N ASN A 35 3.65 -15.07 -0.23
CA ASN A 35 4.39 -15.54 0.96
C ASN A 35 3.51 -15.81 2.18
N LEU A 36 2.30 -15.26 2.21
CA LEU A 36 1.34 -15.42 3.29
C LEU A 36 0.10 -16.13 2.73
N THR A 37 0.04 -17.44 2.94
CA THR A 37 -0.96 -18.31 2.30
C THR A 37 -1.87 -18.99 3.30
N THR A 38 -2.97 -19.56 2.79
CA THR A 38 -3.94 -20.30 3.60
C THR A 38 -3.38 -21.57 4.24
N GLU A 39 -2.21 -22.05 3.78
CA GLU A 39 -1.50 -23.18 4.41
C GLU A 39 -0.85 -22.79 5.74
N GLN A 40 -0.41 -21.54 5.89
CA GLN A 40 0.15 -21.02 7.14
C GLN A 40 -0.97 -20.63 8.12
N GLN A 41 -1.98 -19.90 7.64
CA GLN A 41 -3.15 -19.49 8.43
C GLN A 41 -4.38 -19.43 7.53
N GLN A 42 -5.49 -20.03 7.97
CA GLN A 42 -6.71 -20.15 7.13
C GLN A 42 -7.29 -18.80 6.68
N HIS A 43 -7.09 -17.74 7.45
CA HIS A 43 -7.59 -16.40 7.14
C HIS A 43 -6.66 -15.57 6.22
N TYR A 44 -5.53 -16.12 5.78
CA TYR A 44 -4.63 -15.46 4.82
C TYR A 44 -5.15 -15.57 3.39
N ILE A 45 -6.32 -14.94 3.19
CA ILE A 45 -7.00 -14.88 1.90
C ILE A 45 -6.80 -13.48 1.34
N TYR A 46 -6.13 -13.41 0.20
CA TYR A 46 -5.85 -12.17 -0.52
C TYR A 46 -6.50 -12.18 -1.89
N SER A 47 -6.97 -11.02 -2.33
CA SER A 47 -7.59 -10.84 -3.64
C SER A 47 -7.33 -9.40 -4.13
N PRO A 48 -7.56 -9.11 -5.42
CA PRO A 48 -7.45 -7.75 -5.95
C PRO A 48 -8.32 -6.71 -5.21
N ARG A 49 -9.31 -7.15 -4.41
CA ARG A 49 -10.08 -6.29 -3.51
C ARG A 49 -9.19 -5.51 -2.53
N GLU A 50 -8.06 -6.06 -2.12
CA GLU A 50 -7.11 -5.35 -1.24
C GLU A 50 -6.51 -4.14 -1.93
N LEU A 51 -6.17 -4.23 -3.22
CA LEU A 51 -5.69 -3.09 -4.00
C LEU A 51 -6.76 -1.99 -4.11
N THR A 52 -8.04 -2.38 -4.27
CA THR A 52 -9.16 -1.42 -4.26
C THR A 52 -9.31 -0.75 -2.88
N ARG A 53 -9.23 -1.51 -1.79
CA ARG A 53 -9.29 -0.95 -0.42
C ARG A 53 -8.12 0.00 -0.18
N TRP A 54 -6.91 -0.38 -0.57
CA TRP A 54 -5.71 0.44 -0.44
C TRP A 54 -5.82 1.73 -1.23
N SER A 55 -6.29 1.65 -2.49
CA SER A 55 -6.52 2.82 -3.33
C SER A 55 -7.52 3.80 -2.69
N ARG A 56 -8.58 3.30 -2.05
CA ARG A 56 -9.56 4.13 -1.32
C ARG A 56 -8.98 4.72 -0.02
N GLY A 57 -8.14 3.97 0.69
CA GLY A 57 -7.40 4.46 1.86
C GLY A 57 -6.48 5.61 1.47
N LEU A 58 -5.70 5.43 0.41
CA LEU A 58 -4.83 6.45 -0.17
C LEU A 58 -5.62 7.70 -0.59
N MET A 59 -6.76 7.52 -1.28
CA MET A 59 -7.64 8.64 -1.65
C MET A 59 -8.14 9.40 -0.42
N THR A 60 -8.63 8.69 0.60
CA THR A 60 -9.11 9.31 1.84
C THR A 60 -8.00 10.10 2.52
N GLY A 61 -6.80 9.53 2.60
CA GLY A 61 -5.63 10.20 3.15
C GLY A 61 -5.27 11.46 2.36
N ILE A 62 -5.14 11.36 1.04
CA ILE A 62 -4.79 12.51 0.17
C ILE A 62 -5.84 13.62 0.25
N LEU A 63 -7.12 13.28 0.37
CA LEU A 63 -8.19 14.28 0.46
C LEU A 63 -8.27 14.96 1.83
N ALA A 64 -7.59 14.43 2.86
CA ALA A 64 -7.60 15.00 4.20
C ALA A 64 -6.69 16.24 4.36
N SER A 65 -5.77 16.48 3.43
CA SER A 65 -4.91 17.67 3.40
C SER A 65 -4.78 18.26 2.00
N ASN A 66 -4.25 19.48 1.90
CA ASN A 66 -4.15 20.21 0.63
C ASN A 66 -2.78 20.13 -0.04
N THR A 67 -1.75 19.64 0.66
CA THR A 67 -0.37 19.60 0.15
C THR A 67 0.31 18.34 0.64
N TYR A 68 0.84 17.54 -0.27
CA TYR A 68 1.66 16.37 0.02
C TYR A 68 2.98 16.48 -0.74
N SER A 69 4.07 16.13 -0.07
CA SER A 69 5.31 15.79 -0.74
C SER A 69 5.30 14.33 -1.20
N MET A 70 6.24 13.93 -2.07
CA MET A 70 6.41 12.52 -2.43
C MET A 70 6.66 11.63 -1.20
N ASN A 71 7.38 12.14 -0.20
CA ASN A 71 7.62 11.42 1.05
C ASN A 71 6.33 11.21 1.85
N ASP A 72 5.42 12.18 1.86
CA ASP A 72 4.13 12.03 2.55
C ASP A 72 3.24 11.00 1.85
N ILE A 73 3.26 10.96 0.52
CA ILE A 73 2.59 9.90 -0.24
C ILE A 73 3.20 8.54 0.05
N ALA A 74 4.54 8.43 0.08
CA ALA A 74 5.23 7.19 0.42
C ALA A 74 4.84 6.68 1.83
N LYS A 75 4.83 7.57 2.84
CA LYS A 75 4.36 7.25 4.19
C LYS A 75 2.90 6.80 4.22
N LEU A 76 2.04 7.44 3.43
CA LEU A 76 0.63 7.08 3.37
C LEU A 76 0.42 5.71 2.71
N VAL A 77 1.14 5.42 1.62
CA VAL A 77 1.17 4.09 0.99
C VAL A 77 1.63 3.05 2.01
N PHE A 78 2.77 3.30 2.67
CA PHE A 78 3.33 2.43 3.70
C PHE A 78 2.32 2.14 4.83
N HIS A 79 1.74 3.19 5.41
CA HIS A 79 0.77 3.09 6.49
C HIS A 79 -0.47 2.28 6.10
N GLU A 80 -1.08 2.60 4.96
CA GLU A 80 -2.27 1.88 4.50
C GLU A 80 -1.97 0.42 4.12
N GLY A 81 -0.77 0.14 3.59
CA GLY A 81 -0.30 -1.22 3.33
C GLY A 81 -0.18 -2.03 4.62
N LEU A 82 0.47 -1.47 5.65
CA LEU A 82 0.56 -2.12 6.96
C LEU A 82 -0.83 -2.38 7.54
N ARG A 83 -1.71 -1.38 7.57
CA ARG A 83 -3.08 -1.56 8.07
C ARG A 83 -3.83 -2.69 7.34
N LEU A 84 -3.63 -2.86 6.03
CA LEU A 84 -4.32 -3.90 5.27
C LEU A 84 -3.78 -5.30 5.52
N PHE A 85 -2.46 -5.44 5.61
CA PHE A 85 -1.78 -6.74 5.63
C PHE A 85 -1.29 -7.13 7.03
N LEU A 86 -0.64 -6.21 7.76
CA LEU A 86 -0.05 -6.44 9.08
C LEU A 86 -1.12 -6.79 10.13
N ASP A 87 -2.27 -6.12 10.07
CA ASP A 87 -3.37 -6.31 11.02
C ASP A 87 -3.95 -7.74 11.00
N ARG A 88 -3.69 -8.51 9.93
CA ARG A 88 -4.12 -9.92 9.79
C ARG A 88 -3.11 -10.90 10.36
N LEU A 89 -1.86 -10.48 10.53
CA LEU A 89 -0.76 -11.39 10.85
C LEU A 89 -0.81 -11.83 12.31
N VAL A 90 -0.47 -13.09 12.53
CA VAL A 90 -0.53 -13.70 13.85
C VAL A 90 0.86 -13.73 14.46
N LEU A 91 1.86 -14.20 13.71
CA LEU A 91 3.21 -14.40 14.22
C LEU A 91 4.00 -13.09 14.16
N ASN A 92 4.80 -12.85 15.20
CA ASN A 92 5.66 -11.67 15.26
C ASN A 92 6.74 -11.68 14.17
N GLU A 93 7.23 -12.86 13.81
CA GLU A 93 8.22 -13.02 12.73
C GLU A 93 7.66 -12.54 11.38
N GLU A 94 6.40 -12.88 11.06
CA GLU A 94 5.70 -12.43 9.86
C GLU A 94 5.50 -10.91 9.88
N LYS A 95 5.18 -10.34 11.04
CA LYS A 95 5.02 -8.89 11.23
C LYS A 95 6.32 -8.13 10.98
N VAL A 96 7.42 -8.61 11.55
CA VAL A 96 8.75 -8.03 11.36
C VAL A 96 9.19 -8.16 9.91
N TRP A 97 8.97 -9.32 9.30
CA TRP A 97 9.25 -9.55 7.88
C TRP A 97 8.46 -8.58 6.98
N LEU A 98 7.14 -8.47 7.17
CA LEU A 98 6.29 -7.60 6.36
C LEU A 98 6.71 -6.13 6.49
N LEU A 99 6.99 -5.69 7.71
CA LEU A 99 7.46 -4.32 7.97
C LEU A 99 8.74 -4.02 7.17
N GLY A 100 9.71 -4.94 7.21
CA GLY A 100 10.97 -4.81 6.47
C GLY A 100 10.78 -4.82 4.96
N GLU A 101 9.95 -5.70 4.42
CA GLU A 101 9.73 -5.79 2.97
C GLU A 101 8.99 -4.58 2.41
N ILE A 102 7.94 -4.10 3.09
CA ILE A 102 7.23 -2.88 2.65
C ILE A 102 8.17 -1.68 2.76
N TYR A 103 8.98 -1.59 3.81
CA TYR A 103 9.94 -0.48 3.97
C TYR A 103 10.92 -0.41 2.81
N LYS A 104 11.53 -1.55 2.43
CA LYS A 104 12.42 -1.63 1.26
C LYS A 104 11.71 -1.16 -0.01
N ILE A 105 10.53 -1.70 -0.31
CA ILE A 105 9.82 -1.41 -1.57
C ILE A 105 9.36 0.06 -1.67
N VAL A 106 9.09 0.72 -0.55
CA VAL A 106 8.61 2.11 -0.52
C VAL A 106 9.74 3.14 -0.48
N VAL A 107 10.86 2.81 0.17
CA VAL A 107 11.94 3.77 0.48
C VAL A 107 13.17 3.58 -0.41
N GLU A 108 13.48 2.36 -0.85
CA GLU A 108 14.57 2.04 -1.79
C GLU A 108 14.10 2.14 -3.24
#